data_AF-A0AA95I7H4-F1
#
_entry.id   AF-A0AA95I7H4-F1
#
_cell.length_a   1.000
_cell.length_b   1.000
_cell.length_c   1.000
_cell.angle_alpha   90.00
_cell.angle_beta   90.00
_cell.angle_gamma   90.00
#
_symmetry.space_group_name_H-M   'P 1'
#
loop_
_entity.id
_entity.type
_entity.pdbx_description
1 polymer ?
#
loop_
_entity_poly.entity_id
_entity_poly.type
_entity_poly.pdbx_seq_one_letter_code
_entity_poly.pdbx_strand_id
1 'polypeptide(L)'
;MKSHNLINQLKDEFLNCDDLVFTQKRFTHFSLEFSYFASLVDVNFIDQVILPKLKNAEGKVKDFTNFIKDDFLVKDLSDSPLAEIQLQLLSGSLLIFLEKTILAISVTKIPARTPEESSIEPSVQGPRDGFIEDLNTNLALIRKRFKSNQLKVEKFVIGKRSNVNMALIYIDDIINKQLLNDMKNKIQNLDLDIVTSLQQIEKLLADQPRSIMTTSDNSGRPDYVIEALNQGRYALMIDGQPLVSIAPVNLTNLIKSPEDLNQNYLYVSFERMLRLSSLFISILLPGFWVALTTHNIDQIPFQLVATISVSRLGIPLSTSMEMVIMLFLFELFHEAGMRLPRSVGQTVSVLGGLIVGDAAIRSGLTSPSMLVVGGIVFVSGYTLVNPTLGGAATLLRIVILLLGTFFGIFGIVVGTLLIISYFSTLTSHGVPYLSFSYPFSLSKMGVSFFKMPWNMLARRDASLRSNDPTRQED
;
A
#
# COMPACT_ATOMS: atom_id res chain seq x y z
N MET A 1 21.71 33.80 21.30
CA MET A 1 22.66 32.67 21.13
C MET A 1 22.02 31.30 21.39
N LYS A 2 21.34 31.06 22.52
CA LYS A 2 20.66 29.77 22.78
C LYS A 2 19.60 29.38 21.73
N SER A 3 18.67 30.28 21.39
CA SER A 3 17.62 30.02 20.39
C SER A 3 18.16 29.69 19.00
N HIS A 4 19.10 30.49 18.50
CA HIS A 4 19.67 30.29 17.16
C HIS A 4 20.43 28.96 17.05
N ASN A 5 21.12 28.53 18.13
CA ASN A 5 21.78 27.24 18.17
C ASN A 5 20.76 26.08 18.18
N LEU A 6 19.68 26.22 18.96
CA LEU A 6 18.61 25.22 19.02
C LEU A 6 17.85 25.06 17.69
N ILE A 7 17.62 26.17 16.98
CA ILE A 7 16.97 26.13 15.66
C ILE A 7 17.84 25.40 14.65
N ASN A 8 19.16 25.61 14.68
CA ASN A 8 20.07 24.85 13.83
C ASN A 8 20.08 23.37 14.21
N GLN A 9 20.05 23.03 15.50
CA GLN A 9 19.88 21.65 15.96
C GLN A 9 18.59 21.01 15.44
N LEU A 10 17.45 21.73 15.50
CA LEU A 10 16.19 21.25 14.93
C LEU A 10 16.27 21.07 13.41
N LYS A 11 16.94 21.99 12.69
CA LYS A 11 17.16 21.86 11.24
C LYS A 11 18.01 20.63 10.91
N ASP A 12 19.01 20.34 11.72
CA ASP A 12 19.89 19.18 11.54
C ASP A 12 19.15 17.85 11.84
N GLU A 13 18.36 17.80 12.91
CA GLU A 13 17.59 16.59 13.28
C GLU A 13 16.44 16.30 12.32
N PHE A 14 15.77 17.35 11.82
CA PHE A 14 14.71 17.24 10.83
C PHE A 14 15.20 17.46 9.40
N LEU A 15 16.48 17.16 9.14
CA LEU A 15 17.02 17.12 7.78
C LEU A 15 16.18 16.18 6.91
N ASN A 16 15.90 16.57 5.67
CA ASN A 16 15.02 15.88 4.72
C ASN A 16 13.54 15.77 5.17
N CYS A 17 13.03 16.77 5.87
CA CYS A 17 11.60 16.93 6.17
C CYS A 17 11.07 18.21 5.50
N ASP A 18 10.73 18.14 4.21
CA ASP A 18 10.23 19.28 3.43
C ASP A 18 8.81 19.72 3.80
N ASP A 19 8.16 19.00 4.71
CA ASP A 19 6.90 19.39 5.33
C ASP A 19 7.07 20.18 6.64
N LEU A 20 8.30 20.31 7.14
CA LEU A 20 8.65 21.20 8.24
C LEU A 20 9.01 22.59 7.70
N VAL A 21 8.29 23.61 8.16
CA VAL A 21 8.49 25.00 7.73
C VAL A 21 9.21 25.77 8.83
N PHE A 22 10.32 26.40 8.46
CA PHE A 22 10.99 27.44 9.25
C PHE A 22 10.76 28.79 8.56
N THR A 23 10.11 29.74 9.23
CA THR A 23 9.87 31.07 8.67
C THR A 23 10.25 32.15 9.66
N GLN A 24 11.08 33.10 9.24
CA GLN A 24 11.37 34.29 10.03
C GLN A 24 10.37 35.40 9.67
N LYS A 25 9.70 35.96 10.67
CA LYS A 25 8.81 37.13 10.55
C LYS A 25 9.49 38.32 11.23
N ARG A 26 9.78 39.34 10.42
CA ARG A 26 10.39 40.59 10.90
C ARG A 26 9.29 41.54 11.35
N PHE A 27 9.44 42.03 12.57
CA PHE A 27 8.72 43.15 13.14
C PHE A 27 9.69 44.35 13.18
N THR A 28 9.16 45.56 13.26
CA THR A 28 9.88 46.84 13.34
C THR A 28 10.96 46.87 14.42
N HIS A 29 10.76 46.18 15.55
CA HIS A 29 11.68 46.21 16.70
C HIS A 29 12.31 44.86 17.07
N PHE A 30 11.84 43.75 16.50
CA PHE A 30 12.36 42.40 16.78
C PHE A 30 12.06 41.44 15.63
N SER A 31 12.66 40.26 15.63
CA SER A 31 12.32 39.19 14.68
C SER A 31 11.90 37.94 15.41
N LEU A 32 10.80 37.33 14.98
CA LEU A 32 10.37 36.01 15.44
C LEU A 32 10.75 34.96 14.41
N GLU A 33 11.19 33.81 14.87
CA GLU A 33 11.29 32.61 14.03
C GLU A 33 10.17 31.65 14.41
N PHE A 34 9.47 31.16 13.40
CA PHE A 34 8.36 30.23 13.51
C PHE A 34 8.78 28.88 12.95
N SER A 35 8.49 27.81 13.70
CA SER A 35 8.67 26.44 13.23
C SER A 35 7.38 25.65 13.41
N TYR A 36 6.91 25.00 12.34
CA TYR A 36 5.72 24.15 12.37
C TYR A 36 5.71 23.15 11.21
N PHE A 37 5.07 21.99 11.40
CA PHE A 37 4.75 21.09 10.29
C PHE A 37 3.51 21.59 9.56
N ALA A 38 3.65 21.94 8.29
CA ALA A 38 2.53 22.46 7.48
C ALA A 38 1.39 21.44 7.34
N SER A 39 1.71 20.15 7.39
CA SER A 39 0.73 19.05 7.35
C SER A 39 -0.10 18.91 8.64
N LEU A 40 0.42 19.33 9.80
CA LEU A 40 -0.23 19.11 11.10
C LEU A 40 -0.97 20.32 11.67
N VAL A 41 -0.80 21.50 11.04
CA VAL A 41 -1.17 22.79 11.59
C VAL A 41 -2.18 23.52 10.71
N ASP A 42 -3.11 24.27 11.32
CA ASP A 42 -3.94 25.21 10.55
C ASP A 42 -3.13 26.47 10.18
N VAL A 43 -2.55 26.46 8.98
CA VAL A 43 -1.82 27.60 8.44
C VAL A 43 -2.70 28.86 8.35
N ASN A 44 -4.00 28.71 8.08
CA ASN A 44 -4.91 29.86 8.02
C ASN A 44 -5.10 30.48 9.42
N PHE A 45 -5.14 29.67 10.48
CA PHE A 45 -5.20 30.19 11.85
C PHE A 45 -3.93 30.99 12.19
N ILE A 46 -2.76 30.52 11.76
CA ILE A 46 -1.51 31.26 11.93
C ILE A 46 -1.60 32.62 11.21
N ASP A 47 -2.00 32.61 9.93
CA ASP A 47 -1.96 33.82 9.09
C ASP A 47 -3.07 34.83 9.38
N GLN A 48 -4.25 34.37 9.80
CA GLN A 48 -5.44 35.21 10.00
C GLN A 48 -5.67 35.60 11.46
N VAL A 49 -5.17 34.80 12.43
CA VAL A 49 -5.41 35.05 13.87
C VAL A 49 -4.12 35.42 14.58
N ILE A 50 -3.10 34.56 14.52
CA ILE A 50 -1.86 34.76 15.29
C ILE A 50 -1.07 35.95 14.73
N LEU A 51 -0.72 35.93 13.44
CA LEU A 51 0.11 36.99 12.84
C LEU A 51 -0.48 38.40 12.97
N PRO A 52 -1.78 38.64 12.70
CA PRO A 52 -2.36 39.98 12.84
C PRO A 52 -2.39 40.46 14.29
N LYS A 53 -2.68 39.57 15.27
CA LYS A 53 -2.62 39.90 16.69
C LYS A 53 -1.22 40.31 17.14
N LEU A 54 -0.20 39.57 16.71
CA LEU A 54 1.20 39.89 17.00
C LEU A 54 1.61 41.23 16.39
N LYS A 55 1.21 41.53 15.15
CA LYS A 55 1.47 42.83 14.50
C LYS A 55 0.74 43.98 15.21
N ASN A 56 -0.48 43.77 15.70
CA ASN A 56 -1.24 44.82 16.38
C ASN A 56 -0.71 45.16 17.78
N ALA A 57 -0.06 44.20 18.45
CA ALA A 57 0.58 44.36 19.75
C ALA A 57 1.96 45.04 19.66
N GLU A 58 2.53 45.07 18.47
CA GLU A 58 3.81 45.70 18.16
C GLU A 58 3.84 47.17 18.57
N GLY A 59 4.87 47.57 19.34
CA GLY A 59 5.03 48.94 19.83
C GLY A 59 4.06 49.37 20.95
N LYS A 60 3.05 48.57 21.27
CA LYS A 60 2.07 48.85 22.35
C LYS A 60 2.39 48.11 23.65
N VAL A 61 3.08 46.97 23.56
CA VAL A 61 3.41 46.13 24.70
C VAL A 61 4.90 46.20 24.99
N LYS A 62 5.26 46.42 26.27
CA LYS A 62 6.66 46.43 26.75
C LYS A 62 7.27 45.02 26.86
N ASP A 63 6.46 44.03 27.22
CA ASP A 63 6.88 42.62 27.30
C ASP A 63 6.02 41.74 26.37
N PHE A 64 6.57 41.46 25.19
CA PHE A 64 5.90 40.70 24.14
C PHE A 64 5.68 39.23 24.54
N THR A 65 6.53 38.70 25.44
CA THR A 65 6.42 37.31 25.91
C THR A 65 5.17 37.11 26.75
N ASN A 66 4.92 38.04 27.69
CA ASN A 66 3.73 37.96 28.55
C ASN A 66 2.45 38.19 27.76
N PHE A 67 2.46 39.10 26.79
CA PHE A 67 1.31 39.26 25.89
C PHE A 67 0.93 37.97 25.17
N ILE A 68 1.91 37.24 24.64
CA ILE A 68 1.64 35.95 23.98
C ILE A 68 1.06 34.94 24.99
N LYS A 69 1.60 34.88 26.22
CA LYS A 69 1.13 33.98 27.28
C LYS A 69 -0.28 34.30 27.77
N ASP A 70 -0.68 35.57 27.75
CA ASP A 70 -1.99 36.03 28.21
C ASP A 70 -3.07 35.88 27.12
N ASP A 71 -2.73 36.13 25.86
CA ASP A 71 -3.69 36.13 24.74
C ASP A 71 -3.85 34.74 24.08
N PHE A 72 -2.93 33.82 24.33
CA PHE A 72 -2.96 32.46 23.79
C PHE A 72 -2.69 31.41 24.87
N LEU A 73 -3.24 30.21 24.70
CA LEU A 73 -2.88 29.04 25.49
C LEU A 73 -1.49 28.55 25.06
N VAL A 74 -0.48 29.00 25.79
CA VAL A 74 0.93 28.77 25.44
C VAL A 74 1.61 27.90 26.47
N LYS A 75 2.42 26.96 25.98
CA LYS A 75 3.38 26.23 26.80
C LYS A 75 4.75 26.86 26.67
N ASP A 76 5.34 27.28 27.79
CA ASP A 76 6.72 27.75 27.82
C ASP A 76 7.67 26.54 27.82
N LEU A 77 8.53 26.48 26.81
CA LEU A 77 9.50 25.40 26.58
C LEU A 77 10.94 25.88 26.72
N SER A 78 11.17 27.07 27.26
CA SER A 78 12.49 27.71 27.31
C SER A 78 13.54 26.87 28.05
N ASP A 79 13.11 26.13 29.08
CA ASP A 79 13.94 25.24 29.90
C ASP A 79 13.66 23.74 29.64
N SER A 80 12.82 23.43 28.65
CA SER A 80 12.48 22.06 28.30
C SER A 80 13.61 21.36 27.52
N PRO A 81 13.77 20.03 27.67
CA PRO A 81 14.71 19.27 26.87
C PRO A 81 14.30 19.28 25.39
N LEU A 82 15.27 19.16 24.49
CA LEU A 82 15.05 19.16 23.03
C LEU A 82 13.99 18.14 22.59
N ALA A 83 13.97 16.96 23.20
CA ALA A 83 12.98 15.91 22.94
C ALA A 83 11.53 16.37 23.20
N GLU A 84 11.30 17.20 24.23
CA GLU A 84 9.97 17.74 24.51
C GLU A 84 9.58 18.79 23.47
N ILE A 85 10.53 19.60 23.02
CA ILE A 85 10.33 20.60 21.95
C ILE A 85 9.97 19.91 20.63
N GLN A 86 10.71 18.85 20.27
CA GLN A 86 10.42 18.01 19.10
C GLN A 86 9.02 17.39 19.18
N LEU A 87 8.65 16.85 20.35
CA LEU A 87 7.34 16.22 20.54
C LEU A 87 6.19 17.22 20.34
N GLN A 88 6.37 18.48 20.78
CA GLN A 88 5.39 19.55 20.57
C GLN A 88 5.25 19.89 19.09
N LEU A 89 6.36 20.04 18.37
CA LEU A 89 6.38 20.26 16.93
C LEU A 89 5.66 19.11 16.18
N LEU A 90 6.00 17.87 16.49
CA LEU A 90 5.39 16.64 15.96
C LEU A 90 3.92 16.44 16.38
N SER A 91 3.44 17.20 17.36
CA SER A 91 2.05 17.20 17.79
C SER A 91 1.21 18.31 17.14
N GLY A 92 1.79 19.08 16.22
CA GLY A 92 1.10 20.16 15.51
C GLY A 92 1.04 21.47 16.30
N SER A 93 2.06 21.74 17.13
CA SER A 93 2.23 23.05 17.76
C SER A 93 3.06 23.97 16.85
N LEU A 94 2.71 25.26 16.84
CA LEU A 94 3.55 26.33 16.33
C LEU A 94 4.58 26.70 17.40
N LEU A 95 5.85 26.52 17.10
CA LEU A 95 6.94 27.01 17.94
C LEU A 95 7.28 28.44 17.53
N ILE A 96 7.33 29.34 18.52
CA ILE A 96 7.74 30.73 18.37
C ILE A 96 9.01 30.93 19.18
N PHE A 97 10.08 31.32 18.49
CA PHE A 97 11.38 31.62 19.09
C PHE A 97 11.54 33.13 19.26
N LEU A 98 11.70 33.57 20.51
CA LEU A 98 11.91 34.98 20.86
C LEU A 98 13.17 35.08 21.75
N GLU A 99 14.30 35.47 21.17
CA GLU A 99 15.60 35.62 21.86
C GLU A 99 16.06 34.42 22.72
N LYS A 100 15.60 34.31 23.97
CA LYS A 100 15.89 33.21 24.91
C LYS A 100 14.66 32.38 25.26
N THR A 101 13.47 32.82 24.88
CA THR A 101 12.21 32.13 25.18
C THR A 101 11.70 31.34 23.99
N ILE A 102 11.09 30.20 24.30
CA ILE A 102 10.50 29.29 23.32
C ILE A 102 9.08 29.04 23.75
N LEU A 103 8.14 29.45 22.90
CA LEU A 103 6.73 29.37 23.19
C LEU A 103 6.08 28.41 22.19
N ALA A 104 5.31 27.45 22.69
CA ALA A 104 4.52 26.55 21.86
C ALA A 104 3.03 26.92 21.95
N ILE A 105 2.44 27.22 20.81
CA ILE A 105 1.00 27.44 20.67
C ILE A 105 0.41 26.22 19.95
N SER A 106 -0.56 25.57 20.57
CA SER A 106 -1.27 24.47 19.91
C SER A 106 -2.18 25.04 18.80
N VAL A 107 -1.86 24.72 17.56
CA VAL A 107 -2.59 25.15 16.35
C VAL A 107 -2.93 23.93 15.48
N THR A 108 -3.08 22.79 16.16
CA THR A 108 -3.21 21.48 15.55
C THR A 108 -4.48 21.40 14.70
N LYS A 109 -4.31 21.05 13.43
CA LYS A 109 -5.39 20.71 12.50
C LYS A 109 -5.26 19.26 12.09
N ILE A 110 -5.50 18.37 13.04
CA ILE A 110 -5.53 16.95 12.74
C ILE A 110 -6.82 16.66 11.94
N PRO A 111 -6.76 15.94 10.81
CA PRO A 111 -7.95 15.48 10.09
C PRO A 111 -8.88 14.74 11.07
N ALA A 112 -10.06 15.30 11.29
CA ALA A 112 -11.05 14.77 12.24
C ALA A 112 -12.20 14.14 11.43
N ARG A 113 -12.30 12.80 11.40
CA ARG A 113 -13.39 11.97 10.82
C ARG A 113 -13.90 12.32 9.41
N THR A 114 -13.32 13.30 8.74
CA THR A 114 -13.57 13.67 7.34
C THR A 114 -12.77 12.88 6.31
N PRO A 115 -11.73 12.07 6.62
CA PRO A 115 -11.25 11.08 5.65
C PRO A 115 -12.31 10.00 5.50
N GLU A 116 -12.74 9.77 4.26
CA GLU A 116 -13.64 8.67 3.94
C GLU A 116 -12.95 7.33 4.15
N GLU A 117 -13.75 6.27 4.33
CA GLU A 117 -13.21 4.91 4.40
C GLU A 117 -12.57 4.54 3.06
N SER A 118 -11.42 3.86 3.10
CA SER A 118 -10.75 3.38 1.88
C SER A 118 -11.74 2.58 1.01
N SER A 119 -11.94 3.04 -0.21
CA SER A 119 -12.85 2.41 -1.18
C SER A 119 -12.32 1.06 -1.68
N ILE A 120 -11.02 0.83 -1.58
CA ILE A 120 -10.35 -0.41 -2.03
C ILE A 120 -10.16 -1.38 -0.86
N GLU A 121 -9.96 -0.87 0.36
CA GLU A 121 -9.63 -1.67 1.55
C GLU A 121 -10.58 -1.30 2.71
N PRO A 122 -11.87 -1.71 2.64
CA PRO A 122 -12.80 -1.47 3.75
C PRO A 122 -12.30 -2.16 5.02
N SER A 123 -12.57 -1.56 6.16
CA SER A 123 -12.03 -2.00 7.45
C SER A 123 -13.14 -2.60 8.30
N VAL A 124 -13.12 -3.92 8.47
CA VAL A 124 -14.03 -4.62 9.40
C VAL A 124 -13.61 -4.33 10.84
N GLN A 125 -12.29 -4.36 11.11
CA GLN A 125 -11.70 -4.09 12.42
C GLN A 125 -10.44 -3.21 12.29
N GLY A 126 -10.39 -2.14 13.08
CA GLY A 126 -9.27 -1.21 13.14
C GLY A 126 -9.65 0.22 12.72
N PRO A 127 -8.65 1.04 12.35
CA PRO A 127 -8.89 2.39 11.85
C PRO A 127 -9.70 2.37 10.56
N ARG A 128 -10.52 3.41 10.36
CA ARG A 128 -11.36 3.60 9.17
C ARG A 128 -10.97 4.82 8.35
N ASP A 129 -10.02 5.62 8.82
CA ASP A 129 -9.49 6.76 8.09
C ASP A 129 -8.67 6.25 6.90
N GLY A 130 -9.16 6.51 5.69
CA GLY A 130 -8.42 6.29 4.45
C GLY A 130 -7.65 7.54 4.00
N PHE A 131 -6.73 7.36 3.07
CA PHE A 131 -6.15 8.47 2.32
C PHE A 131 -7.19 9.13 1.41
N ILE A 132 -6.99 10.41 1.14
CA ILE A 132 -7.81 11.23 0.23
C ILE A 132 -6.93 11.85 -0.86
N GLU A 133 -7.48 12.69 -1.72
CA GLU A 133 -6.72 13.28 -2.84
C GLU A 133 -5.69 14.33 -2.41
N ASP A 134 -5.87 14.99 -1.26
CA ASP A 134 -4.97 16.06 -0.78
C ASP A 134 -3.69 15.51 -0.13
N LEU A 135 -2.54 15.85 -0.72
CA LEU A 135 -1.22 15.39 -0.26
C LEU A 135 -0.91 15.78 1.20
N ASN A 136 -1.26 17.01 1.62
CA ASN A 136 -0.93 17.49 2.96
C ASN A 136 -1.73 16.75 4.04
N THR A 137 -3.00 16.48 3.76
CA THR A 137 -3.88 15.69 4.63
C THR A 137 -3.36 14.26 4.77
N ASN A 138 -2.92 13.63 3.67
CA ASN A 138 -2.34 12.29 3.71
C ASN A 138 -1.03 12.24 4.52
N LEU A 139 -0.15 13.23 4.37
CA LEU A 139 1.05 13.37 5.20
C LEU A 139 0.69 13.54 6.68
N ALA A 140 -0.35 14.31 6.97
CA ALA A 140 -0.85 14.50 8.34
C ALA A 140 -1.32 13.18 8.97
N LEU A 141 -2.01 12.33 8.20
CA LEU A 141 -2.48 11.02 8.67
C LEU A 141 -1.31 10.11 9.07
N ILE A 142 -0.20 10.13 8.32
CA ILE A 142 1.02 9.38 8.68
C ILE A 142 1.68 9.98 9.91
N ARG A 143 1.95 11.29 9.93
CA ARG A 143 2.64 11.95 11.05
C ARG A 143 1.85 11.88 12.37
N LYS A 144 0.52 11.88 12.31
CA LYS A 144 -0.34 11.68 13.49
C LYS A 144 -0.06 10.36 14.21
N ARG A 145 0.23 9.31 13.43
CA ARG A 145 0.44 7.94 13.93
C ARG A 145 1.90 7.66 14.25
N PHE A 146 2.84 8.29 13.54
CA PHE A 146 4.28 8.09 13.74
C PHE A 146 4.97 9.44 14.01
N LYS A 147 5.02 9.81 15.28
CA LYS A 147 5.62 11.06 15.78
C LYS A 147 7.12 10.87 16.06
N SER A 148 7.92 10.86 15.01
CA SER A 148 9.38 10.75 15.12
C SER A 148 10.09 11.69 14.15
N ASN A 149 11.27 12.18 14.53
CA ASN A 149 12.19 12.92 13.66
C ASN A 149 12.88 12.02 12.61
N GLN A 150 12.86 10.70 12.82
CA GLN A 150 13.36 9.71 11.86
C GLN A 150 12.45 9.53 10.64
N LEU A 151 11.18 9.97 10.72
CA LEU A 151 10.28 9.98 9.58
C LEU A 151 10.60 11.17 8.68
N LYS A 152 11.17 10.85 7.53
CA LYS A 152 11.58 11.83 6.51
C LYS A 152 10.53 11.91 5.42
N VAL A 153 10.35 13.13 4.91
CA VAL A 153 9.38 13.46 3.86
C VAL A 153 10.08 14.39 2.90
N GLU A 154 10.44 13.89 1.72
CA GLU A 154 11.05 14.67 0.66
C GLU A 154 10.04 14.93 -0.45
N LYS A 155 9.88 16.21 -0.82
CA LYS A 155 8.91 16.65 -1.81
C LYS A 155 9.58 16.86 -3.16
N PHE A 156 8.91 16.39 -4.21
CA PHE A 156 9.33 16.52 -5.60
C PHE A 156 8.20 17.13 -6.42
N VAL A 157 8.54 17.88 -7.46
CA VAL A 157 7.58 18.35 -8.47
C VAL A 157 7.88 17.58 -9.75
N ILE A 158 6.88 16.88 -10.26
CA ILE A 158 7.01 15.99 -11.42
C ILE A 158 6.04 16.36 -12.55
N GLY A 159 6.48 16.10 -13.78
CA GLY A 159 5.74 16.44 -15.00
C GLY A 159 6.01 17.86 -15.48
N LYS A 160 6.51 18.01 -16.73
CA LYS A 160 6.91 19.30 -17.32
C LYS A 160 5.77 20.32 -17.41
N ARG A 161 4.55 19.87 -17.69
CA ARG A 161 3.35 20.72 -17.80
C ARG A 161 2.43 20.61 -16.60
N SER A 162 2.32 19.40 -16.04
CA SER A 162 1.38 19.13 -14.95
C SER A 162 1.85 19.64 -13.60
N ASN A 163 3.17 19.75 -13.37
CA ASN A 163 3.77 20.23 -12.12
C ASN A 163 3.12 19.62 -10.86
N VAL A 164 2.97 18.30 -10.84
CA VAL A 164 2.29 17.58 -9.75
C VAL A 164 3.25 17.38 -8.59
N ASN A 165 2.78 17.65 -7.38
CA ASN A 165 3.56 17.40 -6.17
C ASN A 165 3.56 15.91 -5.82
N MET A 166 4.73 15.40 -5.47
CA MET A 166 4.97 14.05 -4.98
C MET A 166 5.72 14.12 -3.66
N ALA A 167 5.46 13.19 -2.75
CA ALA A 167 6.24 13.02 -1.54
C ALA A 167 6.83 11.60 -1.46
N LEU A 168 8.14 11.51 -1.23
CA LEU A 168 8.85 10.30 -0.85
C LEU A 168 8.95 10.25 0.67
N ILE A 169 8.45 9.17 1.27
CA ILE A 169 8.35 9.00 2.71
C ILE A 169 9.13 7.75 3.12
N TYR A 170 9.95 7.87 4.14
CA TYR A 170 10.75 6.76 4.65
C TYR A 170 11.18 6.99 6.11
N ILE A 171 11.65 5.92 6.75
CA ILE A 171 12.24 6.00 8.09
C ILE A 171 13.75 5.87 7.97
N ASP A 172 14.49 6.91 8.35
CA ASP A 172 15.90 7.12 7.99
C ASP A 172 16.84 6.05 8.56
N ASP A 173 16.67 5.69 9.83
CA ASP A 173 17.47 4.70 10.55
C ASP A 173 17.16 3.26 10.15
N ILE A 174 15.99 2.99 9.57
CA ILE A 174 15.58 1.65 9.14
C ILE A 174 15.92 1.40 7.67
N ILE A 175 15.61 2.34 6.77
CA ILE A 175 15.69 2.09 5.32
C ILE A 175 17.13 1.84 4.85
N ASN A 176 17.30 0.96 3.87
CA ASN A 176 18.57 0.79 3.17
C ASN A 176 18.91 2.06 2.38
N LYS A 177 20.04 2.71 2.71
CA LYS A 177 20.47 3.96 2.05
C LYS A 177 20.75 3.81 0.56
N GLN A 178 21.26 2.66 0.13
CA GLN A 178 21.52 2.43 -1.30
C GLN A 178 20.21 2.43 -2.08
N LEU A 179 19.21 1.70 -1.59
CA LEU A 179 17.88 1.64 -2.19
C LEU A 179 17.20 3.02 -2.23
N LEU A 180 17.34 3.79 -1.15
CA LEU A 180 16.82 5.15 -1.07
C LEU A 180 17.48 6.08 -2.11
N ASN A 181 18.82 6.05 -2.21
CA ASN A 181 19.56 6.89 -3.16
C ASN A 181 19.25 6.53 -4.61
N ASP A 182 19.17 5.24 -4.93
CA ASP A 182 18.78 4.77 -6.26
C ASP A 182 17.38 5.27 -6.62
N MET A 183 16.46 5.27 -5.66
CA MET A 183 15.10 5.78 -5.88
C MET A 183 15.05 7.29 -6.07
N LYS A 184 15.77 8.06 -5.25
CA LYS A 184 15.89 9.51 -5.44
C LYS A 184 16.45 9.86 -6.83
N ASN A 185 17.50 9.16 -7.25
CA ASN A 185 18.08 9.32 -8.57
C ASN A 185 17.07 9.00 -9.68
N LYS A 186 16.28 7.92 -9.54
CA LYS A 186 15.23 7.61 -10.51
C LYS A 186 14.15 8.69 -10.57
N ILE A 187 13.67 9.18 -9.42
CA ILE A 187 12.66 10.25 -9.34
C ILE A 187 13.15 11.54 -9.99
N GLN A 188 14.40 11.95 -9.71
CA GLN A 188 14.99 13.16 -10.29
C GLN A 188 15.20 13.08 -11.81
N ASN A 189 15.39 11.86 -12.33
CA ASN A 189 15.56 11.62 -13.77
C ASN A 189 14.24 11.34 -14.50
N LEU A 190 13.09 11.43 -13.81
CA LEU A 190 11.79 11.26 -14.44
C LEU A 190 11.53 12.39 -15.45
N ASP A 191 11.58 12.05 -16.73
CA ASP A 191 11.15 12.93 -17.82
C ASP A 191 9.78 12.51 -18.35
N LEU A 192 8.74 13.23 -17.93
CA LEU A 192 7.38 13.09 -18.44
C LEU A 192 6.74 14.46 -18.67
N ASP A 193 5.90 14.57 -19.69
CA ASP A 193 5.20 15.82 -20.02
C ASP A 193 4.08 16.10 -19.02
N ILE A 194 3.25 15.08 -18.75
CA ILE A 194 2.08 15.16 -17.86
C ILE A 194 2.01 13.88 -17.02
N VAL A 195 1.74 14.05 -15.72
CA VAL A 195 1.36 12.98 -14.80
C VAL A 195 -0.13 12.69 -14.97
N THR A 196 -0.48 11.47 -15.37
CA THR A 196 -1.88 11.05 -15.56
C THR A 196 -2.38 10.13 -14.47
N SER A 197 -1.51 9.33 -13.85
CA SER A 197 -1.90 8.36 -12.83
C SER A 197 -0.72 7.88 -11.98
N LEU A 198 -1.02 7.34 -10.79
CA LEU A 198 -0.03 6.69 -9.93
C LEU A 198 0.67 5.53 -10.66
N GLN A 199 -0.09 4.69 -11.36
CA GLN A 199 0.42 3.55 -12.12
C GLN A 199 1.47 3.94 -13.18
N GLN A 200 1.33 5.12 -13.81
CA GLN A 200 2.31 5.62 -14.78
C GLN A 200 3.68 5.80 -14.13
N ILE A 201 3.70 6.41 -12.95
CA ILE A 201 4.93 6.68 -12.19
C ILE A 201 5.53 5.39 -11.66
N GLU A 202 4.71 4.50 -11.09
CA GLU A 202 5.17 3.20 -10.62
C GLU A 202 5.89 2.42 -11.72
N LYS A 203 5.34 2.41 -12.94
CA LYS A 203 5.98 1.76 -14.09
C LYS A 203 7.28 2.44 -14.50
N LEU A 204 7.37 3.76 -14.47
CA LEU A 204 8.60 4.48 -14.81
C LEU A 204 9.71 4.29 -13.77
N LEU A 205 9.36 4.08 -12.51
CA LEU A 205 10.30 3.83 -11.42
C LEU A 205 10.70 2.35 -11.29
N ALA A 206 9.86 1.43 -11.77
CA ALA A 206 10.08 -0.01 -11.72
C ALA A 206 11.35 -0.44 -12.47
N ASP A 207 12.05 -1.46 -11.95
CA ASP A 207 13.21 -2.06 -12.62
C ASP A 207 12.82 -2.74 -13.94
N GLN A 208 11.59 -3.28 -14.01
CA GLN A 208 11.09 -4.05 -15.14
C GLN A 208 9.69 -3.55 -15.55
N PRO A 209 9.58 -2.43 -16.27
CA PRO A 209 8.31 -1.75 -16.57
C PRO A 209 7.33 -2.58 -17.41
N ARG A 210 7.83 -3.61 -18.10
CA ARG A 210 7.03 -4.52 -18.97
C ARG A 210 6.59 -5.79 -18.24
N SER A 211 6.94 -5.96 -16.97
CA SER A 211 6.52 -7.11 -16.17
C SER A 211 4.99 -7.10 -15.99
N ILE A 212 4.40 -8.29 -15.98
CA ILE A 212 3.00 -8.51 -15.62
C ILE A 212 2.78 -8.32 -14.10
N MET A 213 3.81 -8.58 -13.31
CA MET A 213 3.81 -8.33 -11.87
C MET A 213 4.23 -6.90 -11.58
N THR A 214 3.63 -6.29 -10.56
CA THR A 214 4.10 -4.99 -10.04
C THR A 214 5.24 -5.15 -9.06
N THR A 215 6.07 -4.12 -9.03
CA THR A 215 7.15 -3.96 -8.05
C THR A 215 6.78 -3.00 -6.92
N SER A 216 5.51 -2.62 -6.84
CA SER A 216 4.89 -1.81 -5.79
C SER A 216 3.53 -2.38 -5.37
N ASP A 217 3.12 -2.06 -4.14
CA ASP A 217 1.81 -2.36 -3.54
C ASP A 217 1.09 -1.05 -3.25
N ASN A 218 -0.21 -0.98 -3.51
CA ASN A 218 -1.00 0.25 -3.38
C ASN A 218 -1.99 0.09 -2.24
N SER A 219 -1.96 1.01 -1.29
CA SER A 219 -2.87 0.98 -0.14
C SER A 219 -3.54 2.32 0.09
N GLY A 220 -4.81 2.26 0.47
CA GLY A 220 -5.59 3.42 0.92
C GLY A 220 -5.52 3.61 2.43
N ARG A 221 -4.75 2.78 3.15
CA ARG A 221 -4.75 2.68 4.60
C ARG A 221 -3.46 3.23 5.24
N PRO A 222 -3.54 4.31 6.04
CA PRO A 222 -2.37 4.91 6.69
C PRO A 222 -1.66 3.98 7.68
N ASP A 223 -2.40 3.11 8.37
CA ASP A 223 -1.82 2.15 9.32
C ASP A 223 -0.95 1.10 8.64
N TYR A 224 -1.38 0.58 7.49
CA TYR A 224 -0.59 -0.38 6.71
C TYR A 224 0.67 0.26 6.10
N VAL A 225 0.58 1.51 5.62
CA VAL A 225 1.76 2.25 5.13
C VAL A 225 2.81 2.39 6.24
N ILE A 226 2.40 2.69 7.47
CA ILE A 226 3.35 2.80 8.59
C ILE A 226 3.99 1.47 8.93
N GLU A 227 3.22 0.37 8.91
CA GLU A 227 3.80 -0.96 9.09
C GLU A 227 4.85 -1.25 8.00
N ALA A 228 4.55 -0.91 6.75
CA ALA A 228 5.46 -1.08 5.64
C ALA A 228 6.74 -0.23 5.79
N LEU A 229 6.61 1.04 6.17
CA LEU A 229 7.76 1.91 6.48
C LEU A 229 8.61 1.34 7.62
N ASN A 230 7.97 0.82 8.68
CA ASN A 230 8.67 0.17 9.79
C ASN A 230 9.35 -1.15 9.38
N GLN A 231 9.00 -1.76 8.25
CA GLN A 231 9.75 -2.88 7.69
C GLN A 231 11.02 -2.45 6.94
N GLY A 232 11.22 -1.15 6.70
CA GLY A 232 12.35 -0.62 5.92
C GLY A 232 12.02 -0.39 4.44
N ARG A 233 10.73 -0.19 4.12
CA ARG A 233 10.25 0.20 2.78
C ARG A 233 10.12 1.73 2.71
N TYR A 234 10.01 2.26 1.50
CA TYR A 234 9.58 3.64 1.28
C TYR A 234 8.14 3.67 0.76
N ALA A 235 7.51 4.84 0.88
CA ALA A 235 6.19 5.12 0.36
C ALA A 235 6.24 6.36 -0.55
N LEU A 236 5.48 6.31 -1.64
CA LEU A 236 5.30 7.41 -2.60
C LEU A 236 3.85 7.87 -2.56
N MET A 237 3.67 9.16 -2.28
CA MET A 237 2.39 9.84 -2.36
C MET A 237 2.40 10.83 -3.53
N ILE A 238 1.26 10.95 -4.20
CA ILE A 238 1.09 11.89 -5.31
C ILE A 238 -0.15 12.72 -5.00
N ASP A 239 -0.03 14.02 -5.19
CA ASP A 239 -1.15 14.94 -5.06
C ASP A 239 -2.25 14.63 -6.08
N GLY A 240 -3.50 14.57 -5.61
CA GLY A 240 -4.66 14.16 -6.41
C GLY A 240 -4.95 12.67 -6.42
N GLN A 241 -4.30 11.85 -5.58
CA GLN A 241 -4.54 10.40 -5.52
C GLN A 241 -4.84 9.92 -4.08
N PRO A 242 -5.94 9.17 -3.85
CA PRO A 242 -6.29 8.62 -2.53
C PRO A 242 -5.56 7.31 -2.21
N LEU A 243 -4.42 7.06 -2.85
CA LEU A 243 -3.63 5.83 -2.72
C LEU A 243 -2.16 6.15 -2.55
N VAL A 244 -1.49 5.30 -1.80
CA VAL A 244 -0.04 5.39 -1.55
C VAL A 244 0.63 4.15 -2.09
N SER A 245 1.69 4.36 -2.88
CA SER A 245 2.49 3.28 -3.44
C SER A 245 3.63 2.93 -2.48
N ILE A 246 3.73 1.67 -2.11
CA ILE A 246 4.71 1.11 -1.18
C ILE A 246 5.70 0.26 -1.98
N ALA A 247 6.99 0.48 -1.78
CA ALA A 247 8.03 -0.29 -2.45
C ALA A 247 9.33 -0.38 -1.62
N PRO A 248 10.20 -1.38 -1.86
CA PRO A 248 10.00 -2.53 -2.76
C PRO A 248 9.02 -3.56 -2.19
N VAL A 249 8.39 -4.37 -3.03
CA VAL A 249 7.49 -5.46 -2.63
C VAL A 249 7.89 -6.79 -3.26
N ASN A 250 7.47 -7.87 -2.62
CA ASN A 250 7.73 -9.24 -3.04
C ASN A 250 6.40 -10.01 -3.03
N LEU A 251 6.41 -11.26 -3.52
CA LEU A 251 5.19 -12.06 -3.61
C LEU A 251 4.48 -12.24 -2.25
N THR A 252 5.22 -12.41 -1.15
CA THR A 252 4.60 -12.65 0.16
C THR A 252 3.96 -11.39 0.73
N ASN A 253 4.36 -10.20 0.30
CA ASN A 253 3.69 -8.95 0.68
C ASN A 253 2.40 -8.75 -0.09
N LEU A 254 2.37 -9.04 -1.40
CA LEU A 254 1.13 -8.93 -2.18
C LEU A 254 0.04 -9.92 -1.75
N ILE A 255 0.42 -11.00 -1.06
CA ILE A 255 -0.54 -11.97 -0.50
C ILE A 255 -1.13 -11.45 0.82
N LYS A 256 -0.47 -10.53 1.55
CA LYS A 256 -0.94 -10.00 2.84
C LYS A 256 -2.10 -9.01 2.64
N SER A 257 -2.83 -8.77 3.73
CA SER A 257 -3.93 -7.81 3.79
C SER A 257 -3.64 -6.82 4.91
N PRO A 258 -3.99 -5.53 4.78
CA PRO A 258 -3.95 -4.59 5.89
C PRO A 258 -4.71 -5.07 7.14
N GLU A 259 -5.78 -5.87 6.97
CA GLU A 259 -6.55 -6.40 8.09
C GLU A 259 -5.80 -7.45 8.92
N ASP A 260 -4.76 -8.07 8.33
CA ASP A 260 -3.91 -9.03 9.03
C ASP A 260 -3.36 -8.46 10.33
N LEU A 261 -3.14 -7.13 10.41
CA LEU A 261 -2.62 -6.45 11.58
C LEU A 261 -3.53 -6.58 12.80
N ASN A 262 -4.84 -6.50 12.58
CA ASN A 262 -5.84 -6.30 13.65
C ASN A 262 -6.47 -7.60 14.14
N GLN A 263 -6.10 -8.74 13.54
CA GLN A 263 -6.68 -10.04 13.85
C GLN A 263 -5.68 -10.98 14.55
N ASN A 264 -6.23 -12.04 15.16
CA ASN A 264 -5.45 -13.06 15.86
C ASN A 264 -4.47 -13.77 14.91
N TYR A 265 -3.23 -13.98 15.35
CA TYR A 265 -2.17 -14.59 14.55
C TYR A 265 -2.53 -15.98 13.99
N LEU A 266 -3.28 -16.82 14.72
CA LEU A 266 -3.72 -18.13 14.24
C LEU A 266 -4.72 -18.02 13.09
N TYR A 267 -5.69 -17.12 13.24
CA TYR A 267 -6.70 -16.88 12.22
C TYR A 267 -6.08 -16.28 10.95
N VAL A 268 -5.22 -15.27 11.08
CA VAL A 268 -4.49 -14.68 9.96
C VAL A 268 -3.58 -15.70 9.27
N SER A 269 -2.93 -16.57 10.03
CA SER A 269 -2.11 -17.66 9.48
C SER A 269 -2.92 -18.60 8.60
N PHE A 270 -4.13 -18.95 9.03
CA PHE A 270 -5.07 -19.74 8.23
C PHE A 270 -5.52 -18.99 6.97
N GLU A 271 -5.89 -17.72 7.09
CA GLU A 271 -6.29 -16.90 5.93
C GLU A 271 -5.15 -16.67 4.92
N ARG A 272 -3.91 -16.55 5.37
CA ARG A 272 -2.73 -16.49 4.47
C ARG A 272 -2.54 -17.79 3.71
N MET A 273 -2.77 -18.94 4.34
CA MET A 273 -2.73 -20.25 3.66
C MET A 273 -3.86 -20.39 2.64
N LEU A 274 -5.06 -19.90 2.98
CA LEU A 274 -6.17 -19.85 2.02
C LEU A 274 -5.82 -18.98 0.82
N ARG A 275 -5.29 -17.77 1.02
CA ARG A 275 -4.86 -16.88 -0.08
C ARG A 275 -3.77 -17.50 -0.94
N LEU A 276 -2.77 -18.14 -0.32
CA LEU A 276 -1.71 -18.83 -1.05
C LEU A 276 -2.29 -19.99 -1.89
N SER A 277 -3.15 -20.82 -1.31
CA SER A 277 -3.81 -21.93 -2.01
C SER A 277 -4.70 -21.40 -3.14
N SER A 278 -5.46 -20.35 -2.88
CA SER A 278 -6.29 -19.66 -3.86
C SER A 278 -5.50 -19.10 -5.03
N LEU A 279 -4.28 -18.58 -4.81
CA LEU A 279 -3.40 -18.17 -5.90
C LEU A 279 -3.09 -19.33 -6.85
N PHE A 280 -2.69 -20.49 -6.31
CA PHE A 280 -2.41 -21.68 -7.11
C PHE A 280 -3.65 -22.24 -7.80
N ILE A 281 -4.78 -22.33 -7.08
CA ILE A 281 -6.06 -22.82 -7.64
C ILE A 281 -6.52 -21.91 -8.77
N SER A 282 -6.49 -20.59 -8.56
CA SER A 282 -6.89 -19.59 -9.55
C SER A 282 -6.08 -19.70 -10.85
N ILE A 283 -4.78 -20.00 -10.77
CA ILE A 283 -3.90 -20.08 -11.94
C ILE A 283 -3.91 -21.48 -12.59
N LEU A 284 -3.78 -22.54 -11.78
CA LEU A 284 -3.47 -23.89 -12.28
C LEU A 284 -4.71 -24.73 -12.54
N LEU A 285 -5.77 -24.59 -11.74
CA LEU A 285 -6.94 -25.47 -11.81
C LEU A 285 -7.64 -25.52 -13.17
N PRO A 286 -7.81 -24.42 -13.94
CA PRO A 286 -8.56 -24.51 -15.20
C PRO A 286 -7.80 -25.29 -16.26
N GLY A 287 -6.50 -25.04 -16.40
CA GLY A 287 -5.66 -25.83 -17.30
C GLY A 287 -5.52 -27.28 -16.84
N PHE A 288 -5.37 -27.50 -15.53
CA PHE A 288 -5.29 -28.84 -14.96
C PHE A 288 -6.56 -29.65 -15.22
N TRP A 289 -7.74 -29.06 -15.03
CA TRP A 289 -9.02 -29.71 -15.30
C TRP A 289 -9.18 -30.11 -16.77
N VAL A 290 -8.87 -29.19 -17.69
CA VAL A 290 -8.89 -29.49 -19.13
C VAL A 290 -7.91 -30.61 -19.45
N ALA A 291 -6.65 -30.51 -19.01
CA ALA A 291 -5.65 -31.53 -19.23
C ALA A 291 -6.08 -32.92 -18.75
N LEU A 292 -6.64 -33.01 -17.54
CA LEU A 292 -7.07 -34.26 -16.93
C LEU A 292 -8.25 -34.87 -17.70
N THR A 293 -9.23 -34.06 -18.10
CA THR A 293 -10.47 -34.55 -18.73
C THR A 293 -10.35 -34.78 -20.24
N THR A 294 -9.38 -34.17 -20.93
CA THR A 294 -9.17 -34.36 -22.37
C THR A 294 -8.04 -35.33 -22.70
N HIS A 295 -6.92 -35.27 -21.97
CA HIS A 295 -5.70 -36.00 -22.32
C HIS A 295 -5.40 -37.17 -21.37
N ASN A 296 -5.76 -37.05 -20.10
CA ASN A 296 -5.35 -37.97 -19.05
C ASN A 296 -6.53 -38.54 -18.24
N ILE A 297 -7.61 -38.91 -18.93
CA ILE A 297 -8.87 -39.34 -18.29
C ILE A 297 -8.69 -40.59 -17.42
N ASP A 298 -7.74 -41.46 -17.77
CA ASP A 298 -7.41 -42.69 -17.05
C ASP A 298 -6.86 -42.44 -15.64
N GLN A 299 -6.42 -41.22 -15.34
CA GLN A 299 -5.92 -40.85 -14.00
C GLN A 299 -7.07 -40.52 -13.03
N ILE A 300 -8.30 -40.39 -13.52
CA ILE A 300 -9.48 -40.09 -12.71
C ILE A 300 -10.13 -41.41 -12.27
N PRO A 301 -10.54 -41.56 -10.99
CA PRO A 301 -11.32 -42.71 -10.55
C PRO A 301 -12.57 -42.92 -11.42
N PHE A 302 -12.83 -44.18 -11.80
CA PHE A 302 -13.87 -44.53 -12.75
C PHE A 302 -15.26 -43.93 -12.42
N GLN A 303 -15.64 -43.92 -11.13
CA GLN A 303 -16.91 -43.35 -10.67
C GLN A 303 -17.04 -41.86 -10.98
N LEU A 304 -15.94 -41.10 -10.86
CA LEU A 304 -15.91 -39.67 -11.17
C LEU A 304 -15.96 -39.45 -12.69
N VAL A 305 -15.22 -40.24 -13.48
CA VAL A 305 -15.28 -40.18 -14.95
C VAL A 305 -16.70 -40.45 -15.45
N ALA A 306 -17.37 -41.47 -14.92
CA ALA A 306 -18.74 -41.80 -15.29
C ALA A 306 -19.68 -40.62 -15.01
N THR A 307 -19.57 -40.00 -13.84
CA THR A 307 -20.36 -38.82 -13.46
C THR A 307 -20.10 -37.63 -14.38
N ILE A 308 -18.82 -37.33 -14.66
CA ILE A 308 -18.43 -36.25 -15.58
C ILE A 308 -18.99 -36.53 -16.99
N SER A 309 -18.85 -37.75 -17.49
CA SER A 309 -19.30 -38.14 -18.82
C SER A 309 -20.81 -38.00 -18.98
N VAL A 310 -21.59 -38.46 -17.98
CA VAL A 310 -23.05 -38.29 -17.94
C VAL A 310 -23.42 -36.80 -17.91
N SER A 311 -22.72 -35.98 -17.12
CA SER A 311 -22.97 -34.55 -17.01
C SER A 311 -22.71 -33.76 -18.30
N ARG A 312 -22.01 -34.37 -19.26
CA ARG A 312 -21.65 -33.76 -20.55
C ARG A 312 -22.45 -34.32 -21.72
N LEU A 313 -23.40 -35.22 -21.48
CA LEU A 313 -24.27 -35.74 -22.54
C LEU A 313 -25.07 -34.61 -23.18
N GLY A 314 -24.97 -34.49 -24.50
CA GLY A 314 -25.67 -33.47 -25.27
C GLY A 314 -24.93 -32.13 -25.41
N ILE A 315 -23.72 -31.99 -24.85
CA ILE A 315 -22.90 -30.78 -25.00
C ILE A 315 -22.00 -30.92 -26.25
N PRO A 316 -22.15 -30.06 -27.26
CA PRO A 316 -21.39 -30.16 -28.51
C PRO A 316 -19.97 -29.59 -28.42
N LEU A 317 -19.63 -28.92 -27.32
CA LEU A 317 -18.36 -28.22 -27.13
C LEU A 317 -17.27 -29.13 -26.55
N SER A 318 -16.02 -28.90 -26.98
CA SER A 318 -14.85 -29.51 -26.35
C SER A 318 -14.65 -28.97 -24.93
N THR A 319 -14.02 -29.74 -24.05
CA THR A 319 -13.80 -29.31 -22.65
C THR A 319 -13.01 -28.01 -22.58
N SER A 320 -12.07 -27.83 -23.49
CA SER A 320 -11.25 -26.62 -23.59
C SER A 320 -12.10 -25.41 -23.95
N MET A 321 -12.99 -25.53 -24.95
CA MET A 321 -13.87 -24.44 -25.36
C MET A 321 -14.89 -24.10 -24.26
N GLU A 322 -15.42 -25.13 -23.61
CA GLU A 322 -16.30 -25.00 -22.44
C GLU A 322 -15.60 -24.18 -21.33
N MET A 323 -14.31 -24.43 -21.07
CA MET A 323 -13.54 -23.67 -20.07
C MET A 323 -13.36 -22.21 -20.45
N VAL A 324 -13.00 -21.95 -21.70
CA VAL A 324 -12.78 -20.59 -22.19
C VAL A 324 -14.06 -19.78 -22.07
N ILE A 325 -15.21 -20.34 -22.48
CA ILE A 325 -16.51 -19.69 -22.35
C ILE A 325 -16.85 -19.44 -20.88
N MET A 326 -16.65 -20.43 -20.01
CA MET A 326 -16.96 -20.27 -18.59
C MET A 326 -16.09 -19.20 -17.92
N LEU A 327 -14.78 -19.19 -18.16
CA LEU A 327 -13.90 -18.16 -17.64
C LEU A 327 -14.27 -16.78 -18.19
N PHE A 328 -14.60 -16.68 -19.48
CA PHE A 328 -15.05 -15.43 -20.09
C PHE A 328 -16.35 -14.91 -19.46
N LEU A 329 -17.35 -15.78 -19.25
CA LEU A 329 -18.62 -15.42 -18.62
C LEU A 329 -18.41 -14.93 -17.19
N PHE A 330 -17.61 -15.65 -16.41
CA PHE A 330 -17.27 -15.22 -15.05
C PHE A 330 -16.56 -13.86 -15.06
N GLU A 331 -15.55 -13.67 -15.89
CA GLU A 331 -14.84 -12.38 -15.98
C GLU A 331 -15.76 -11.23 -16.39
N LEU A 332 -16.71 -11.48 -17.30
CA LEU A 332 -17.71 -10.50 -17.70
C LEU A 332 -18.61 -10.10 -16.50
N PHE A 333 -19.04 -11.08 -15.70
CA PHE A 333 -19.79 -10.78 -14.47
C PHE A 333 -18.96 -10.02 -13.45
N HIS A 334 -17.67 -10.32 -13.35
CA HIS A 334 -16.79 -9.56 -12.47
C HIS A 334 -16.74 -8.09 -12.86
N GLU A 335 -16.41 -7.84 -14.13
CA GLU A 335 -16.20 -6.51 -14.67
C GLU A 335 -17.50 -5.69 -14.62
N ALA A 336 -18.64 -6.31 -14.90
CA ALA A 336 -19.95 -5.70 -14.73
C ALA A 336 -20.24 -5.38 -13.26
N GLY A 337 -19.95 -6.32 -12.35
CA GLY A 337 -20.17 -6.19 -10.92
C GLY A 337 -19.37 -5.06 -10.26
N MET A 338 -18.09 -4.91 -10.65
CA MET A 338 -17.20 -3.88 -10.11
C MET A 338 -17.60 -2.45 -10.51
N ARG A 339 -18.26 -2.27 -11.65
CA ARG A 339 -18.70 -0.95 -12.14
C ARG A 339 -20.05 -0.51 -11.59
N LEU A 340 -20.80 -1.42 -10.97
CA LEU A 340 -22.08 -1.11 -10.35
C LEU A 340 -21.86 -0.60 -8.92
N PRO A 341 -22.73 0.30 -8.41
CA PRO A 341 -22.71 0.69 -7.00
C PRO A 341 -22.76 -0.53 -6.08
N ARG A 342 -22.01 -0.51 -4.97
CA ARG A 342 -21.88 -1.67 -4.05
C ARG A 342 -23.23 -2.30 -3.66
N SER A 343 -24.29 -1.49 -3.50
CA SER A 343 -25.64 -1.94 -3.15
C SER A 343 -26.33 -2.79 -4.23
N VAL A 344 -25.93 -2.67 -5.49
CA VAL A 344 -26.53 -3.36 -6.64
C VAL A 344 -25.56 -4.37 -7.25
N GLY A 345 -24.25 -4.06 -7.25
CA GLY A 345 -23.21 -4.89 -7.86
C GLY A 345 -23.17 -6.30 -7.30
N GLN A 346 -23.24 -6.46 -5.98
CA GLN A 346 -23.25 -7.80 -5.36
C GLN A 346 -24.46 -8.63 -5.81
N THR A 347 -25.65 -8.02 -5.84
CA THR A 347 -26.88 -8.69 -6.28
C THR A 347 -26.81 -9.08 -7.75
N VAL A 348 -26.34 -8.19 -8.63
CA VAL A 348 -26.23 -8.47 -10.07
C VAL A 348 -25.18 -9.55 -10.35
N SER A 349 -24.04 -9.54 -9.67
CA SER A 349 -23.03 -10.59 -9.83
C SER A 349 -23.52 -11.96 -9.38
N VAL A 350 -24.22 -12.04 -8.24
CA VAL A 350 -24.77 -13.30 -7.71
C VAL A 350 -25.92 -13.80 -8.57
N LEU A 351 -26.89 -12.94 -8.87
CA LEU A 351 -28.09 -13.31 -9.63
C LEU A 351 -27.73 -13.59 -11.10
N GLY A 352 -26.83 -12.79 -11.69
CA GLY A 352 -26.32 -12.98 -13.04
C GLY A 352 -25.53 -14.27 -13.18
N GLY A 353 -24.60 -14.55 -12.25
CA GLY A 353 -23.84 -15.80 -12.24
C GLY A 353 -24.73 -17.03 -12.08
N LEU A 354 -25.74 -16.98 -11.19
CA LEU A 354 -26.66 -18.10 -10.98
C LEU A 354 -27.60 -18.32 -12.16
N ILE A 355 -28.31 -17.28 -12.62
CA ILE A 355 -29.32 -17.41 -13.68
C ILE A 355 -28.65 -17.75 -15.02
N VAL A 356 -27.54 -17.08 -15.35
CA VAL A 356 -26.84 -17.36 -16.61
C VAL A 356 -26.09 -18.68 -16.53
N GLY A 357 -25.53 -19.05 -15.38
CA GLY A 357 -24.93 -20.37 -15.18
C GLY A 357 -25.95 -21.50 -15.35
N ASP A 358 -27.11 -21.38 -14.73
CA ASP A 358 -28.22 -22.34 -14.85
C ASP A 358 -28.80 -22.38 -16.27
N ALA A 359 -28.95 -21.22 -16.93
CA ALA A 359 -29.34 -21.15 -18.33
C ALA A 359 -28.28 -21.76 -19.27
N ALA A 360 -26.98 -21.56 -19.00
CA ALA A 360 -25.89 -22.17 -19.77
C ALA A 360 -25.89 -23.69 -19.64
N ILE A 361 -26.22 -24.22 -18.46
CA ILE A 361 -26.40 -25.67 -18.26
C ILE A 361 -27.63 -26.18 -19.04
N ARG A 362 -28.80 -25.54 -18.86
CA ARG A 362 -30.04 -25.98 -19.51
C ARG A 362 -30.01 -25.87 -21.03
N SER A 363 -29.29 -24.89 -21.57
CA SER A 363 -29.10 -24.72 -23.03
C SER A 363 -28.07 -25.68 -23.62
N GLY A 364 -27.40 -26.49 -22.80
CA GLY A 364 -26.35 -27.41 -23.26
C GLY A 364 -25.06 -26.71 -23.67
N LEU A 365 -24.86 -25.44 -23.24
CA LEU A 365 -23.64 -24.68 -23.51
C LEU A 365 -22.49 -25.13 -22.60
N THR A 366 -22.78 -25.54 -21.37
CA THR A 366 -21.77 -25.99 -20.40
C THR A 366 -22.34 -27.09 -19.51
N SER A 367 -21.47 -27.86 -18.86
CA SER A 367 -21.84 -28.89 -17.91
C SER A 367 -21.85 -28.37 -16.47
N PRO A 368 -22.62 -29.01 -15.56
CA PRO A 368 -22.57 -28.70 -14.14
C PRO A 368 -21.16 -28.85 -13.53
N SER A 369 -20.40 -29.87 -13.96
CA SER A 369 -19.04 -30.08 -13.46
C SER A 369 -18.11 -28.92 -13.82
N MET A 370 -18.26 -28.37 -15.02
CA MET A 370 -17.49 -27.22 -15.46
C MET A 370 -17.85 -25.92 -14.74
N LEU A 371 -19.14 -25.71 -14.46
CA LEU A 371 -19.60 -24.57 -13.68
C LEU A 371 -18.98 -24.57 -12.27
N VAL A 372 -18.91 -25.74 -11.62
CA VAL A 372 -18.28 -25.89 -10.30
C VAL A 372 -16.80 -25.54 -10.36
N VAL A 373 -16.05 -26.09 -11.33
CA VAL A 373 -14.61 -25.81 -11.46
C VAL A 373 -14.35 -24.35 -11.78
N GLY A 374 -15.09 -23.76 -12.73
CA GLY A 374 -14.99 -22.34 -13.06
C GLY A 374 -15.33 -21.43 -11.87
N GLY A 375 -16.37 -21.79 -11.10
CA GLY A 375 -16.74 -21.08 -9.87
C GLY A 375 -15.64 -21.11 -8.81
N ILE A 376 -15.01 -22.28 -8.59
CA ILE A 376 -13.87 -22.40 -7.67
C ILE A 376 -12.71 -21.52 -8.11
N VAL A 377 -12.33 -21.57 -9.39
CA VAL A 377 -11.25 -20.75 -9.96
C VAL A 377 -11.49 -19.26 -9.72
N PHE A 378 -12.72 -18.82 -9.93
CA PHE A 378 -13.10 -17.42 -9.82
C PHE A 378 -13.18 -16.94 -8.37
N VAL A 379 -13.80 -17.71 -7.48
CA VAL A 379 -13.81 -17.43 -6.03
C VAL A 379 -12.39 -17.41 -5.45
N SER A 380 -11.52 -18.33 -5.89
CA SER A 380 -10.11 -18.32 -5.52
C SER A 380 -9.41 -17.05 -6.03
N GLY A 381 -9.69 -16.60 -7.26
CA GLY A 381 -9.19 -15.33 -7.78
C GLY A 381 -9.55 -14.14 -6.89
N TYR A 382 -10.78 -14.09 -6.39
CA TYR A 382 -11.28 -13.01 -5.52
C TYR A 382 -10.79 -13.07 -4.09
N THR A 383 -10.26 -14.22 -3.67
CA THR A 383 -9.60 -14.31 -2.36
C THR A 383 -8.30 -13.48 -2.35
N LEU A 384 -7.74 -13.14 -3.52
CA LEU A 384 -6.56 -12.31 -3.64
C LEU A 384 -6.92 -10.84 -3.36
N VAL A 385 -6.42 -10.31 -2.24
CA VAL A 385 -6.75 -8.96 -1.75
C VAL A 385 -6.15 -7.87 -2.64
N ASN A 386 -4.94 -8.08 -3.15
CA ASN A 386 -4.27 -7.12 -4.03
C ASN A 386 -4.83 -7.22 -5.47
N PRO A 387 -5.48 -6.17 -6.02
CA PRO A 387 -6.08 -6.22 -7.36
C PRO A 387 -5.07 -6.50 -8.46
N THR A 388 -3.84 -5.99 -8.33
CA THR A 388 -2.78 -6.21 -9.32
C THR A 388 -2.35 -7.67 -9.36
N LEU A 389 -2.21 -8.32 -8.20
CA LEU A 389 -1.93 -9.75 -8.12
C LEU A 389 -3.07 -10.57 -8.76
N GLY A 390 -4.33 -10.17 -8.54
CA GLY A 390 -5.50 -10.78 -9.17
C GLY A 390 -5.48 -10.68 -10.70
N GLY A 391 -5.15 -9.49 -11.24
CA GLY A 391 -4.98 -9.29 -12.68
C GLY A 391 -3.86 -10.14 -13.28
N ALA A 392 -2.69 -10.20 -12.61
CA ALA A 392 -1.59 -11.03 -13.03
C ALA A 392 -1.95 -12.53 -13.01
N ALA A 393 -2.63 -13.00 -11.96
CA ALA A 393 -3.12 -14.37 -11.86
C ALA A 393 -4.08 -14.73 -13.01
N THR A 394 -4.94 -13.80 -13.43
CA THR A 394 -5.87 -13.98 -14.55
C THR A 394 -5.14 -14.15 -15.89
N LEU A 395 -4.08 -13.38 -16.14
CA LEU A 395 -3.25 -13.55 -17.34
C LEU A 395 -2.49 -14.89 -17.34
N LEU A 396 -1.88 -15.24 -16.21
CA LEU A 396 -1.16 -16.51 -16.05
C LEU A 396 -2.10 -17.72 -16.18
N ARG A 397 -3.33 -17.61 -15.69
CA ARG A 397 -4.40 -18.61 -15.84
C ARG A 397 -4.65 -18.96 -17.30
N ILE A 398 -4.74 -17.96 -18.17
CA ILE A 398 -4.97 -18.17 -19.61
C ILE A 398 -3.78 -18.90 -20.25
N VAL A 399 -2.55 -18.53 -19.88
CA VAL A 399 -1.34 -19.21 -20.36
C VAL A 399 -1.35 -20.70 -19.96
N ILE A 400 -1.66 -21.00 -18.70
CA ILE A 400 -1.74 -22.38 -18.20
C ILE A 400 -2.88 -23.15 -18.86
N LEU A 401 -4.04 -22.52 -19.09
CA LEU A 401 -5.16 -23.13 -19.81
C LEU A 401 -4.78 -23.53 -21.23
N LEU A 402 -4.07 -22.66 -21.97
CA LEU A 402 -3.60 -22.96 -23.32
C LEU A 402 -2.61 -24.12 -23.30
N LEU A 403 -1.63 -24.10 -22.39
CA LEU A 403 -0.66 -25.19 -22.26
C LEU A 403 -1.32 -26.52 -21.90
N GLY A 404 -2.29 -26.52 -20.99
CA GLY A 404 -3.07 -27.72 -20.64
C GLY A 404 -3.92 -28.23 -21.79
N THR A 405 -4.47 -27.31 -22.61
CA THR A 405 -5.27 -27.66 -23.79
C THR A 405 -4.42 -28.35 -24.85
N PHE A 406 -3.23 -27.85 -25.15
CA PHE A 406 -2.39 -28.39 -26.22
C PHE A 406 -1.51 -29.56 -25.78
N PHE A 407 -1.02 -29.55 -24.53
CA PHE A 407 0.01 -30.48 -24.07
C PHE A 407 -0.41 -31.30 -22.83
N GLY A 408 -1.67 -31.22 -22.40
CA GLY A 408 -2.16 -31.97 -21.24
C GLY A 408 -1.40 -31.66 -19.95
N ILE A 409 -1.23 -32.67 -19.09
CA ILE A 409 -0.55 -32.51 -17.79
C ILE A 409 0.90 -32.05 -17.97
N PHE A 410 1.59 -32.50 -19.02
CA PHE A 410 2.94 -32.07 -19.34
C PHE A 410 3.00 -30.53 -19.56
N GLY A 411 2.02 -29.97 -20.27
CA GLY A 411 1.88 -28.53 -20.45
C GLY A 411 1.72 -27.77 -19.13
N ILE A 412 0.96 -28.32 -18.19
CA ILE A 412 0.78 -27.72 -16.86
C ILE A 412 2.09 -27.69 -16.08
N VAL A 413 2.85 -28.80 -16.10
CA VAL A 413 4.15 -28.88 -15.42
C VAL A 413 5.13 -27.86 -16.02
N VAL A 414 5.26 -27.84 -17.35
CA VAL A 414 6.13 -26.89 -18.05
C VAL A 414 5.68 -25.44 -17.78
N GLY A 415 4.39 -25.16 -17.87
CA GLY A 415 3.84 -23.82 -17.58
C GLY A 415 4.11 -23.36 -16.16
N THR A 416 3.98 -24.26 -15.18
CA THR A 416 4.30 -23.97 -13.78
C THR A 416 5.79 -23.66 -13.61
N LEU A 417 6.67 -24.43 -14.25
CA LEU A 417 8.11 -24.16 -14.24
C LEU A 417 8.46 -22.82 -14.90
N LEU A 418 7.79 -22.47 -16.00
CA LEU A 418 7.97 -21.17 -16.66
C LEU A 418 7.52 -20.01 -15.76
N ILE A 419 6.42 -20.15 -15.02
CA ILE A 419 5.96 -19.13 -14.06
C ILE A 419 6.98 -18.97 -12.92
N ILE A 420 7.47 -20.07 -12.35
CA ILE A 420 8.48 -20.02 -11.29
C ILE A 420 9.77 -19.38 -11.80
N SER A 421 10.21 -19.77 -13.01
CA SER A 421 11.39 -19.19 -13.66
C SER A 421 11.19 -17.71 -13.99
N TYR A 422 9.99 -17.28 -14.36
CA TYR A 422 9.69 -15.87 -14.57
C TYR A 422 9.84 -15.09 -13.26
N PHE A 423 9.18 -15.53 -12.19
CA PHE A 423 9.25 -14.88 -10.88
C PHE A 423 10.67 -14.86 -10.27
N SER A 424 11.53 -15.83 -10.58
CA SER A 424 12.92 -15.83 -10.09
C SER A 424 13.80 -14.76 -10.78
N THR A 425 13.43 -14.30 -11.97
CA THR A 425 14.13 -13.23 -12.71
C THR A 425 13.66 -11.83 -12.34
N LEU A 426 12.55 -11.70 -11.62
CA LEU A 426 11.99 -10.41 -11.22
C LEU A 426 12.76 -9.82 -10.04
N THR A 427 13.01 -8.51 -10.12
CA THR A 427 13.51 -7.69 -9.00
C THR A 427 12.57 -6.53 -8.75
N SER A 428 12.32 -6.22 -7.48
CA SER A 428 11.65 -5.00 -7.04
C SER A 428 12.68 -4.08 -6.40
N HIS A 429 13.13 -3.08 -7.13
CA HIS A 429 14.09 -2.06 -6.69
C HIS A 429 15.35 -2.68 -6.06
N GLY A 430 15.93 -3.64 -6.76
CA GLY A 430 17.12 -4.38 -6.30
C GLY A 430 16.85 -5.53 -5.31
N VAL A 431 15.61 -5.72 -4.85
CA VAL A 431 15.23 -6.86 -4.00
C VAL A 431 14.64 -7.99 -4.84
N PRO A 432 15.13 -9.25 -4.73
CA PRO A 432 14.57 -10.38 -5.47
C PRO A 432 13.09 -10.60 -5.14
N TYR A 433 12.27 -10.83 -6.16
CA TYR A 433 10.81 -10.92 -5.98
C TYR A 433 10.35 -12.19 -5.23
N LEU A 434 11.14 -13.28 -5.32
CA LEU A 434 10.95 -14.51 -4.56
C LEU A 434 11.85 -14.55 -3.30
N SER A 435 12.01 -13.42 -2.61
CA SER A 435 12.84 -13.32 -1.42
C SER A 435 12.27 -13.98 -0.15
N PHE A 436 11.16 -14.72 -0.24
CA PHE A 436 10.49 -15.39 0.90
C PHE A 436 11.39 -16.33 1.69
N SER A 437 12.47 -16.79 1.08
CA SER A 437 13.45 -17.65 1.72
C SER A 437 14.77 -16.95 2.01
N TYR A 438 14.99 -15.69 1.63
CA TYR A 438 16.33 -15.07 1.68
C TYR A 438 16.76 -14.61 3.09
N PRO A 439 17.96 -14.98 3.59
CA PRO A 439 18.84 -16.07 3.14
C PRO A 439 18.25 -17.46 3.46
N PHE A 440 18.41 -18.42 2.53
CA PHE A 440 17.65 -19.68 2.49
C PHE A 440 17.54 -20.36 3.86
N SER A 441 16.34 -20.35 4.43
CA SER A 441 16.05 -20.97 5.73
C SER A 441 14.58 -21.36 5.83
N LEU A 442 14.32 -22.64 6.13
CA LEU A 442 12.97 -23.19 6.30
C LEU A 442 12.19 -22.49 7.41
N SER A 443 12.86 -22.10 8.50
CA SER A 443 12.22 -21.35 9.59
C SER A 443 11.79 -19.94 9.15
N LYS A 444 12.60 -19.26 8.32
CA LYS A 444 12.27 -17.93 7.78
C LYS A 444 11.18 -17.98 6.70
N MET A 445 11.12 -19.06 5.92
CA MET A 445 10.01 -19.30 5.00
C MET A 445 8.68 -19.38 5.76
N GLY A 446 8.65 -20.13 6.88
CA GLY A 446 7.47 -20.21 7.74
C GLY A 446 6.98 -18.83 8.21
N VAL A 447 7.89 -17.96 8.66
CA VAL A 447 7.55 -16.60 9.11
C VAL A 447 7.00 -15.70 7.99
N SER A 448 7.37 -15.97 6.73
CA SER A 448 6.88 -15.19 5.58
C SER A 448 5.43 -15.52 5.23
N PHE A 449 5.02 -16.77 5.42
CA PHE A 449 3.69 -17.26 5.05
C PHE A 449 2.71 -17.32 6.23
N PHE A 450 3.20 -17.53 7.46
CA PHE A 450 2.40 -17.55 8.68
C PHE A 450 2.60 -16.26 9.47
N LYS A 451 1.55 -15.80 10.18
CA LYS A 451 1.69 -14.68 11.12
C LYS A 451 2.17 -15.25 12.46
N MET A 452 3.34 -14.81 12.91
CA MET A 452 3.86 -15.16 14.23
C MET A 452 3.33 -14.21 15.32
N PRO A 453 3.29 -14.64 16.60
CA PRO A 453 3.03 -13.74 17.72
C PRO A 453 4.03 -12.58 17.76
N TRP A 454 3.58 -11.41 18.21
CA TRP A 454 4.41 -10.19 18.26
C TRP A 454 5.71 -10.39 19.06
N ASN A 455 5.67 -11.16 20.15
CA ASN A 455 6.83 -11.45 21.00
C ASN A 455 7.91 -12.30 20.29
N MET A 456 7.57 -12.96 19.18
CA MET A 456 8.50 -13.76 18.39
C MET A 456 9.00 -13.01 17.13
N LEU A 457 8.45 -11.82 16.85
CA LEU A 457 8.80 -10.99 15.71
C LEU A 457 9.89 -9.98 16.07
N ALA A 458 11.07 -10.48 16.46
CA ALA A 458 12.20 -9.63 16.87
C ALA A 458 12.93 -8.96 15.70
N ARG A 459 12.82 -9.49 14.47
CA ARG A 459 13.59 -9.01 13.31
C ARG A 459 12.70 -8.54 12.15
N ARG A 460 13.22 -7.57 11.39
CA ARG A 460 12.65 -7.10 10.12
C ARG A 460 12.99 -8.06 8.97
N ASP A 461 12.36 -7.82 7.82
CA ASP A 461 12.57 -8.63 6.62
C ASP A 461 14.02 -8.50 6.13
N ALA A 462 14.76 -9.60 6.19
CA ALA A 462 16.18 -9.63 5.82
C ALA A 462 16.42 -9.33 4.33
N SER A 463 15.41 -9.50 3.48
CA SER A 463 15.54 -9.24 2.04
C SER A 463 15.66 -7.74 1.72
N LEU A 464 15.18 -6.88 2.60
CA LEU A 464 15.27 -5.43 2.46
C LEU A 464 16.65 -4.88 2.83
N ARG A 465 17.49 -5.69 3.50
CA ARG A 465 18.81 -5.28 4.01
C ARG A 465 18.72 -3.93 4.74
N SER A 466 17.76 -3.83 5.67
CA SER A 466 17.54 -2.64 6.47
C SER A 466 18.78 -2.31 7.31
N ASN A 467 19.02 -1.01 7.54
CA ASN A 467 20.14 -0.56 8.37
C ASN A 467 19.96 -1.00 9.82
N ASP A 468 18.76 -0.86 10.36
CA ASP A 468 18.33 -1.48 11.60
C ASP A 468 17.52 -2.77 11.31
N PRO A 469 18.07 -3.97 11.58
CA PRO A 469 17.38 -5.24 11.35
C PRO A 469 16.43 -5.66 12.48
N THR A 470 16.38 -4.96 13.62
CA THR A 470 15.69 -5.39 14.85
C THR A 470 14.45 -4.56 15.17
N ARG A 471 13.32 -5.21 15.43
CA ARG A 471 12.04 -4.56 15.81
C ARG A 471 11.94 -4.26 17.30
N GLN A 472 12.68 -5.00 18.11
CA GLN A 472 12.78 -4.87 19.56
C GLN A 472 14.27 -4.83 19.88
N GLU A 473 14.69 -3.88 20.70
CA GLU A 473 16.03 -3.93 21.29
C GLU A 473 16.14 -5.16 22.20
N ASP A 474 17.29 -5.83 22.15
CA ASP A 474 17.58 -7.06 22.92
C ASP A 474 17.57 -6.83 24.44
#